data_AF-A0A1H9ZC77-F1
#
_entry.id   AF-A0A1H9ZC77-F1
#
_cell.length_a   1.000
_cell.length_b   1.000
_cell.length_c   1.000
_cell.angle_alpha   90.00
_cell.angle_beta   90.00
_cell.angle_gamma   90.00
#
_symmetry.space_group_name_H-M   'P 1'
#
loop_
_entity.id
_entity.type
_entity.pdbx_description
1 polymer ?
#
loop_
_entity_poly.entity_id
_entity_poly.type
_entity_poly.pdbx_seq_one_letter_code
_entity_poly.pdbx_strand_id
1 'polypeptide(L)'
;MSGRVVISVVAVNVLVIAAVAWWWLRGDGPRPAAFHGESTSAFYAAIDTRGKDAAPLTAQEVFTAGTETVGAMRRETTAEFADCDEVLWGASAAGCTQALRATYRGGTMAGQFVIFNMSDSAAADALVAALGKDGFVRQGVPFDPATSRAQARAMGHYVTVSWAGGTAYEQELVAALVALDGLGRVVQGRLVAAI
;
A
#
# COMPACT_ATOMS: atom_id res chain seq x y z
N MET A 1 -4.39 -23.26 50.42
CA MET A 1 -4.36 -23.17 48.94
C MET A 1 -3.18 -22.29 48.56
N SER A 2 -2.28 -22.85 47.75
CA SER A 2 -0.90 -22.40 47.55
C SER A 2 -0.81 -21.04 46.84
N GLY A 3 -0.11 -20.07 47.43
CA GLY A 3 0.08 -18.72 46.88
C GLY A 3 0.69 -18.68 45.48
N ARG A 4 1.30 -19.78 45.00
CA ARG A 4 1.78 -19.92 43.62
C ARG A 4 0.64 -19.98 42.60
N VAL A 5 -0.51 -20.55 42.96
CA VAL A 5 -1.69 -20.63 42.07
C VAL A 5 -2.37 -19.26 41.94
N VAL A 6 -2.42 -18.49 43.02
CA VAL A 6 -3.02 -17.15 43.03
C VAL A 6 -2.21 -16.17 42.17
N ILE A 7 -0.87 -16.23 42.25
CA ILE A 7 0.01 -15.36 41.45
C ILE A 7 -0.11 -15.68 39.95
N SER A 8 -0.17 -16.95 39.56
CA SER A 8 -0.32 -17.35 38.16
C SER A 8 -1.66 -16.91 37.55
N VAL A 9 -2.75 -16.99 38.30
CA VAL A 9 -4.07 -16.54 37.82
C VAL A 9 -4.08 -15.02 37.65
N VAL A 10 -3.50 -14.25 38.57
CA VAL A 10 -3.45 -12.79 38.47
C VAL A 10 -2.59 -12.35 37.27
N ALA A 11 -1.42 -12.96 37.04
CA ALA A 11 -0.56 -12.62 35.92
C ALA A 11 -1.22 -12.89 34.56
N VAL A 12 -1.92 -14.01 34.40
CA VAL A 12 -2.65 -14.34 33.17
C VAL A 12 -3.77 -13.34 32.91
N ASN A 13 -4.54 -12.97 33.94
CA ASN A 13 -5.61 -11.98 33.79
C ASN A 13 -5.09 -10.60 33.41
N VAL A 14 -3.97 -10.14 34.00
CA VAL A 14 -3.35 -8.86 33.64
C VAL A 14 -2.88 -8.86 32.19
N LEU A 15 -2.27 -9.95 31.70
CA LEU A 15 -1.84 -10.07 30.30
C LEU A 15 -3.03 -10.09 29.33
N VAL A 16 -4.11 -10.78 29.68
CA VAL A 16 -5.33 -10.80 28.84
C VAL A 16 -5.99 -9.42 28.81
N ILE A 17 -6.10 -8.73 29.95
CA ILE A 17 -6.66 -7.37 30.02
C ILE A 17 -5.78 -6.39 29.24
N ALA A 18 -4.45 -6.49 29.36
CA ALA A 18 -3.53 -5.65 28.60
C ALA A 18 -3.63 -5.92 27.09
N ALA A 19 -3.76 -7.18 26.66
CA ALA A 19 -3.94 -7.52 25.25
C ALA A 19 -5.29 -7.03 24.69
N VAL A 20 -6.37 -7.14 25.47
CA VAL A 20 -7.70 -6.65 25.09
C VAL A 20 -7.73 -5.12 25.06
N ALA A 21 -7.13 -4.45 26.05
CA ALA A 21 -7.01 -3.01 26.09
C ALA A 21 -6.14 -2.48 24.93
N TRP A 22 -5.03 -3.17 24.63
CA TRP A 22 -4.18 -2.86 23.48
C TRP A 22 -4.92 -3.05 22.15
N TRP A 23 -5.74 -4.10 22.04
CA TRP A 23 -6.59 -4.34 20.86
C TRP A 23 -7.66 -3.24 20.69
N TRP A 24 -8.28 -2.78 21.77
CA TRP A 24 -9.27 -1.70 21.76
C TRP A 24 -8.67 -0.30 21.55
N LEU A 25 -7.43 -0.07 21.98
CA LEU A 25 -6.72 1.21 21.85
C LEU A 25 -5.96 1.36 20.54
N ARG A 26 -5.82 0.27 19.76
CA ARG A 26 -5.26 0.32 18.41
C ARG A 26 -6.32 0.95 17.49
N GLY A 27 -6.48 2.27 17.59
CA GLY A 27 -7.38 3.03 16.73
C GLY A 27 -7.17 2.68 15.26
N ASP A 28 -8.24 2.75 14.48
CA ASP A 28 -8.15 2.55 13.03
C ASP A 28 -7.11 3.52 12.48
N GLY A 29 -6.08 3.00 11.80
CA GLY A 29 -5.11 3.83 11.12
C GLY A 29 -5.76 4.67 10.00
N PRO A 30 -5.02 5.61 9.41
CA PRO A 30 -5.56 6.51 8.41
C PRO A 30 -6.03 5.74 7.16
N ARG A 31 -7.28 5.97 6.75
CA ARG A 31 -7.92 5.39 5.55
C ARG A 31 -8.41 6.47 4.59
N PRO A 32 -8.39 6.23 3.28
CA PRO A 32 -8.97 7.16 2.32
C PRO A 32 -10.48 7.27 2.50
N ALA A 33 -11.04 8.46 2.24
CA ALA A 33 -12.49 8.66 2.26
C ALA A 33 -13.20 7.92 1.12
N ALA A 34 -12.53 7.76 -0.02
CA ALA A 34 -12.97 6.91 -1.11
C ALA A 34 -11.85 5.97 -1.55
N PHE A 35 -12.17 4.68 -1.68
CA PHE A 35 -11.24 3.64 -2.11
C PHE A 35 -11.83 2.85 -3.27
N HIS A 36 -11.00 2.58 -4.28
CA HIS A 36 -11.32 1.66 -5.37
C HIS A 36 -10.24 0.57 -5.45
N GLY A 37 -10.63 -0.69 -5.30
CA GLY A 37 -9.76 -1.84 -5.48
C GLY A 37 -10.10 -2.60 -6.76
N GLU A 38 -9.09 -2.92 -7.56
CA GLU A 38 -9.20 -3.73 -8.79
C GLU A 38 -8.35 -5.01 -8.65
N SER A 39 -9.00 -6.17 -8.76
CA SER A 39 -8.30 -7.46 -8.82
C SER A 39 -7.63 -7.66 -10.19
N THR A 40 -6.68 -8.59 -10.25
CA THR A 40 -5.98 -8.96 -11.47
C THR A 40 -6.95 -9.51 -12.52
N SER A 41 -6.55 -9.44 -13.78
CA SER A 41 -7.30 -10.01 -14.90
C SER A 41 -6.41 -10.91 -15.74
N ALA A 42 -7.03 -11.70 -16.62
CA ALA A 42 -6.32 -12.58 -17.55
C ALA A 42 -5.31 -11.84 -18.45
N PHE A 43 -5.44 -10.52 -18.60
CA PHE A 43 -4.48 -9.67 -19.32
C PHE A 43 -3.05 -9.78 -18.75
N TYR A 44 -2.90 -10.03 -17.45
CA TYR A 44 -1.61 -10.11 -16.78
C TYR A 44 -1.06 -11.54 -16.61
N ALA A 45 -1.63 -12.54 -17.28
CA ALA A 45 -1.26 -13.96 -17.11
C ALA A 45 0.22 -14.27 -17.40
N ALA A 46 0.89 -13.49 -18.26
CA ALA A 46 2.31 -13.65 -18.55
C ALA A 46 3.22 -13.23 -17.39
N ILE A 47 2.72 -12.41 -16.45
CA ILE A 47 3.45 -11.93 -15.27
C ILE A 47 2.68 -12.23 -13.96
N ASP A 48 1.91 -13.32 -13.95
CA ASP A 48 1.07 -13.70 -12.80
C ASP A 48 1.87 -14.22 -11.59
N THR A 49 3.15 -14.55 -11.77
CA THR A 49 4.04 -15.06 -10.74
C THR A 49 5.43 -14.47 -10.92
N ARG A 50 6.18 -14.33 -9.82
CA ARG A 50 7.62 -13.97 -9.90
C ARG A 50 8.45 -14.98 -10.69
N GLY A 51 7.99 -16.23 -10.83
CA GLY A 51 8.69 -17.22 -11.66
C GLY A 51 8.68 -16.85 -13.14
N LYS A 52 7.62 -16.19 -13.62
CA LYS A 52 7.50 -15.73 -15.01
C LYS A 52 8.09 -14.32 -15.22
N ASP A 53 8.13 -13.51 -14.18
CA ASP A 53 8.80 -12.20 -14.16
C ASP A 53 9.69 -12.08 -12.92
N ALA A 54 10.91 -12.60 -13.04
CA ALA A 54 11.83 -12.74 -11.91
C ALA A 54 12.65 -11.49 -11.60
N ALA A 55 12.65 -10.50 -12.50
CA ALA A 55 13.46 -9.30 -12.35
C ALA A 55 12.81 -8.38 -11.30
N PRO A 56 13.45 -8.13 -10.14
CA PRO A 56 12.90 -7.23 -9.14
C PRO A 56 12.76 -5.82 -9.71
N LEU A 57 11.73 -5.10 -9.28
CA LEU A 57 11.60 -3.68 -9.62
C LEU A 57 12.57 -2.87 -8.78
N THR A 58 13.26 -1.92 -9.40
CA THR A 58 14.13 -0.99 -8.70
C THR A 58 13.44 0.36 -8.54
N ALA A 59 13.77 1.11 -7.49
CA ALA A 59 13.29 2.47 -7.33
C ALA A 59 13.63 3.36 -8.55
N GLN A 60 14.76 3.11 -9.23
CA GLN A 60 15.18 3.88 -10.41
C GLN A 60 14.33 3.57 -11.65
N GLU A 61 13.86 2.33 -11.81
CA GLU A 61 12.95 1.95 -12.91
C GLU A 61 11.55 2.54 -12.71
N VAL A 62 11.04 2.54 -11.48
CA VAL A 62 9.69 3.05 -11.19
C VAL A 62 9.68 4.58 -11.09
N PHE A 63 10.65 5.16 -10.38
CA PHE A 63 10.72 6.58 -10.04
C PHE A 63 11.79 7.32 -10.84
N THR A 64 11.70 7.24 -12.16
CA THR A 64 12.62 7.92 -13.10
C THR A 64 12.58 9.45 -12.99
N ALA A 65 13.49 10.15 -13.67
CA ALA A 65 13.43 11.61 -13.82
C ALA A 65 12.11 12.07 -14.49
N GLY A 66 11.54 11.26 -15.38
CA GLY A 66 10.24 11.56 -16.02
C GLY A 66 9.04 11.47 -15.08
N THR A 67 9.23 10.95 -13.86
CA THR A 67 8.20 10.87 -12.81
C THR A 67 8.53 11.75 -11.62
N GLU A 68 9.49 12.67 -11.78
CA GLU A 68 9.84 13.64 -10.74
C GLU A 68 8.67 14.61 -10.48
N THR A 69 7.88 14.88 -11.52
CA THR A 69 6.61 15.60 -11.42
C THR A 69 5.49 14.70 -11.91
N VAL A 70 4.40 14.64 -11.16
CA VAL A 70 3.21 13.83 -11.43
C VAL A 70 1.98 14.72 -11.23
N GLY A 71 1.29 15.03 -12.33
CA GLY A 71 0.27 16.07 -12.32
C GLY A 71 0.85 17.42 -11.87
N ALA A 72 0.22 18.06 -10.88
CA ALA A 72 0.70 19.30 -10.28
C ALA A 72 1.64 19.10 -9.07
N MET A 73 2.03 17.85 -8.77
CA MET A 73 2.84 17.52 -7.60
C MET A 73 4.26 17.14 -7.99
N ARG A 74 5.23 17.50 -7.15
CA ARG A 74 6.64 17.15 -7.28
C ARG A 74 7.04 16.11 -6.24
N ARG A 75 7.90 15.17 -6.62
CA ARG A 75 8.40 14.10 -5.76
C ARG A 75 9.24 14.67 -4.61
N GLU A 76 8.95 14.26 -3.38
CA GLU A 76 9.71 14.62 -2.18
C GLU A 76 10.70 13.51 -1.80
N THR A 77 10.21 12.26 -1.69
CA THR A 77 11.04 11.13 -1.26
C THR A 77 10.72 9.86 -2.05
N THR A 78 11.70 8.95 -2.09
CA THR A 78 11.52 7.56 -2.50
C THR A 78 12.07 6.64 -1.43
N ALA A 79 11.47 5.48 -1.25
CA ALA A 79 11.91 4.47 -0.30
C ALA A 79 11.68 3.06 -0.85
N GLU A 80 12.51 2.12 -0.40
CA GLU A 80 12.43 0.70 -0.70
C GLU A 80 12.37 -0.08 0.61
N PHE A 81 11.51 -1.10 0.66
CA PHE A 81 11.24 -1.90 1.84
C PHE A 81 11.39 -3.37 1.48
N ALA A 82 12.27 -4.07 2.21
CA ALA A 82 12.39 -5.52 2.13
C ALA A 82 11.31 -6.22 2.98
N ASP A 83 10.91 -5.59 4.10
CA ASP A 83 9.74 -5.97 4.87
C ASP A 83 8.54 -5.13 4.40
N CYS A 84 7.68 -5.74 3.59
CA CYS A 84 6.53 -5.04 3.00
C CYS A 84 5.48 -4.62 4.04
N ASP A 85 5.44 -5.28 5.22
CA ASP A 85 4.48 -4.96 6.27
C ASP A 85 4.82 -3.64 6.98
N GLU A 86 6.06 -3.14 6.85
CA GLU A 86 6.43 -1.79 7.30
C GLU A 86 5.62 -0.69 6.57
N VAL A 87 5.19 -0.95 5.33
CA VAL A 87 4.41 0.00 4.53
C VAL A 87 2.91 -0.08 4.85
N LEU A 88 2.48 -1.05 5.63
CA LEU A 88 1.07 -1.33 5.92
C LEU A 88 0.74 -1.11 7.40
N TRP A 89 -0.54 -0.88 7.66
CA TRP A 89 -1.13 -1.02 8.99
C TRP A 89 -2.44 -1.79 8.85
N GLY A 90 -2.75 -2.68 9.81
CA GLY A 90 -4.00 -3.45 9.83
C GLY A 90 -4.11 -4.61 8.82
N ALA A 91 -3.32 -4.60 7.75
CA ALA A 91 -3.20 -5.66 6.75
C ALA A 91 -1.75 -6.19 6.69
N SER A 92 -1.56 -7.37 6.09
CA SER A 92 -0.23 -7.94 5.79
C SER A 92 -0.10 -8.22 4.29
N ALA A 93 1.09 -7.97 3.75
CA ALA A 93 1.50 -8.28 2.39
C ALA A 93 2.15 -9.69 2.36
N ALA A 94 1.41 -10.72 2.77
CA ALA A 94 1.92 -12.09 2.78
C ALA A 94 2.45 -12.50 1.39
N GLY A 95 3.66 -13.07 1.37
CA GLY A 95 4.34 -13.48 0.13
C GLY A 95 5.02 -12.34 -0.64
N CYS A 96 4.95 -11.09 -0.15
CA CYS A 96 5.69 -9.95 -0.69
C CYS A 96 7.18 -10.04 -0.38
N THR A 97 8.02 -9.65 -1.35
CA THR A 97 9.48 -9.60 -1.19
C THR A 97 10.05 -8.19 -1.27
N GLN A 98 9.27 -7.24 -1.75
CA GLN A 98 9.71 -5.86 -1.94
C GLN A 98 8.50 -4.93 -2.05
N ALA A 99 8.59 -3.77 -1.41
CA ALA A 99 7.71 -2.65 -1.68
C ALA A 99 8.52 -1.39 -2.00
N LEU A 100 8.06 -0.60 -2.97
CA LEU A 100 8.65 0.69 -3.31
C LEU A 100 7.61 1.78 -3.07
N ARG A 101 8.03 2.90 -2.48
CA ARG A 101 7.17 4.05 -2.21
C ARG A 101 7.78 5.33 -2.75
N ALA A 102 6.95 6.20 -3.31
CA ALA A 102 7.29 7.60 -3.56
C ALA A 102 6.22 8.53 -2.98
N THR A 103 6.65 9.69 -2.49
CA THR A 103 5.77 10.76 -1.98
C THR A 103 5.88 11.99 -2.85
N TYR A 104 4.77 12.72 -2.94
CA TYR A 104 4.59 13.86 -3.84
C TYR A 104 3.84 14.99 -3.12
N ARG A 105 4.20 16.24 -3.40
CA ARG A 105 3.52 17.44 -2.90
C ARG A 105 3.38 18.50 -3.97
N GLY A 106 2.26 19.22 -3.99
CA GLY A 106 2.07 20.40 -4.85
C GLY A 106 0.92 21.27 -4.35
N GLY A 107 1.18 22.55 -4.10
CA GLY A 107 0.14 23.49 -3.67
C GLY A 107 -0.71 22.99 -2.51
N THR A 108 -2.01 22.76 -2.78
CA THR A 108 -3.04 22.31 -1.82
C THR A 108 -3.21 20.79 -1.76
N MET A 109 -2.37 20.01 -2.45
CA MET A 109 -2.47 18.55 -2.53
C MET A 109 -1.14 17.86 -2.22
N ALA A 110 -1.26 16.63 -1.73
CA ALA A 110 -0.16 15.70 -1.57
C ALA A 110 -0.62 14.30 -1.92
N GLY A 111 0.32 13.43 -2.24
CA GLY A 111 -0.02 12.05 -2.54
C GLY A 111 1.19 11.13 -2.50
N GLN A 112 0.90 9.83 -2.53
CA GLN A 112 1.90 8.80 -2.56
C GLN A 112 1.52 7.70 -3.52
N PHE A 113 2.54 7.02 -4.01
CA PHE A 113 2.43 5.79 -4.79
C PHE A 113 3.21 4.70 -4.07
N VAL A 114 2.62 3.51 -3.97
CA VAL A 114 3.27 2.31 -3.45
C VAL A 114 3.10 1.21 -4.49
N ILE A 115 4.16 0.43 -4.74
CA ILE A 115 4.09 -0.80 -5.52
C ILE A 115 4.69 -1.96 -4.72
N PHE A 116 3.97 -3.07 -4.66
CA PHE A 116 4.36 -4.30 -3.98
C PHE A 116 4.67 -5.39 -5.01
N ASN A 117 5.73 -6.15 -4.74
CA ASN A 117 6.12 -7.35 -5.48
C ASN A 117 5.68 -8.61 -4.71
N MET A 118 4.52 -9.15 -5.07
CA MET A 118 3.88 -10.30 -4.40
C MET A 118 4.39 -11.63 -4.98
N SER A 119 4.06 -12.75 -4.35
CA SER A 119 4.47 -14.07 -4.86
C SER A 119 3.82 -14.39 -6.20
N ASP A 120 2.54 -14.08 -6.29
CA ASP A 120 1.65 -14.42 -7.39
C ASP A 120 0.41 -13.51 -7.38
N SER A 121 -0.41 -13.67 -8.40
CA SER A 121 -1.61 -12.87 -8.59
C SER A 121 -2.69 -13.11 -7.53
N ALA A 122 -2.76 -14.30 -6.92
CA ALA A 122 -3.70 -14.57 -5.84
C ALA A 122 -3.30 -13.82 -4.55
N ALA A 123 -1.99 -13.76 -4.25
CA ALA A 123 -1.47 -12.93 -3.18
C ALA A 123 -1.71 -11.43 -3.45
N ALA A 124 -1.55 -10.99 -4.70
CA ALA A 124 -1.86 -9.63 -5.10
C ALA A 124 -3.35 -9.27 -4.91
N ASP A 125 -4.26 -10.14 -5.35
CA ASP A 125 -5.70 -9.96 -5.17
C ASP A 125 -6.09 -9.95 -3.70
N ALA A 126 -5.51 -10.83 -2.90
CA ALA A 126 -5.74 -10.89 -1.46
C ALA A 126 -5.31 -9.59 -0.76
N LEU A 127 -4.17 -9.02 -1.16
CA LEU A 127 -3.72 -7.74 -0.63
C LEU A 127 -4.67 -6.60 -1.02
N VAL A 128 -5.09 -6.51 -2.28
CA VAL A 128 -6.06 -5.48 -2.73
C VAL A 128 -7.37 -5.58 -1.94
N ALA A 129 -7.88 -6.79 -1.71
CA ALA A 129 -9.08 -7.01 -0.91
C ALA A 129 -8.87 -6.60 0.57
N ALA A 130 -7.71 -6.92 1.16
CA ALA A 130 -7.37 -6.55 2.53
C ALA A 130 -7.25 -5.03 2.71
N LEU A 131 -6.73 -4.30 1.71
CA LEU A 131 -6.68 -2.83 1.72
C LEU A 131 -8.06 -2.17 1.77
N GLY A 132 -9.11 -2.86 1.29
CA GLY A 132 -10.48 -2.36 1.35
C GLY A 132 -11.17 -2.58 2.70
N LYS A 133 -10.68 -3.49 3.55
CA LYS A 133 -11.41 -3.93 4.75
C LYS A 133 -10.58 -3.92 6.04
N ASP A 134 -9.38 -4.48 6.01
CA ASP A 134 -8.58 -4.82 7.19
C ASP A 134 -7.61 -3.70 7.57
N GLY A 135 -6.98 -3.09 6.57
CA GLY A 135 -5.89 -2.15 6.78
C GLY A 135 -5.66 -1.25 5.59
N PHE A 136 -4.61 -0.44 5.63
CA PHE A 136 -4.23 0.39 4.50
C PHE A 136 -2.71 0.65 4.45
N VAL A 137 -2.24 1.26 3.37
CA VAL A 137 -0.87 1.77 3.31
C VAL A 137 -0.69 2.89 4.33
N ARG A 138 0.48 2.94 4.97
CA ARG A 138 0.86 4.05 5.87
C ARG A 138 1.10 5.31 5.05
N GLN A 139 0.64 6.44 5.59
CA GLN A 139 0.95 7.76 5.01
C GLN A 139 2.45 8.05 5.13
N GLY A 140 3.12 8.12 3.98
CA GLY A 140 4.50 8.61 3.88
C GLY A 140 4.58 10.13 3.70
N VAL A 141 3.45 10.78 3.43
CA VAL A 141 3.31 12.23 3.28
C VAL A 141 2.05 12.71 3.99
N PRO A 142 2.11 13.81 4.76
CA PRO A 142 0.96 14.27 5.52
C PRO A 142 -0.11 14.92 4.63
N PHE A 143 -1.35 14.48 4.80
CA PHE A 143 -2.59 15.12 4.37
C PHE A 143 -3.75 14.52 5.19
N ASP A 144 -4.91 15.19 5.22
CA ASP A 144 -6.09 14.68 5.91
C ASP A 144 -6.66 13.45 5.17
N PRO A 145 -6.65 12.25 5.78
CA PRO A 145 -7.21 11.05 5.16
C PRO A 145 -8.72 11.15 4.90
N ALA A 146 -9.46 11.94 5.69
CA ALA A 146 -10.91 12.10 5.56
C ALA A 146 -11.35 12.90 4.33
N THR A 147 -10.43 13.61 3.66
CA THR A 147 -10.67 14.32 2.39
C THR A 147 -9.93 13.70 1.21
N SER A 148 -9.45 12.46 1.38
CA SER A 148 -8.53 11.82 0.43
C SER A 148 -9.18 10.68 -0.37
N ARG A 149 -8.51 10.28 -1.46
CA ARG A 149 -8.96 9.23 -2.38
C ARG A 149 -7.83 8.32 -2.76
N ALA A 150 -8.11 7.03 -2.85
CA ALA A 150 -7.13 6.05 -3.24
C ALA A 150 -7.65 5.00 -4.22
N GLN A 151 -6.72 4.43 -4.96
CA GLN A 151 -6.94 3.31 -5.86
C GLN A 151 -5.85 2.26 -5.62
N ALA A 152 -6.23 0.99 -5.56
CA ALA A 152 -5.31 -0.13 -5.57
C ALA A 152 -5.63 -1.08 -6.74
N ARG A 153 -4.59 -1.60 -7.39
CA ARG A 153 -4.75 -2.50 -8.55
C ARG A 153 -3.79 -3.68 -8.43
N ALA A 154 -4.30 -4.88 -8.59
CA ALA A 154 -3.48 -6.06 -8.82
C ALA A 154 -3.22 -6.19 -10.33
N MET A 155 -1.95 -6.29 -10.71
CA MET A 155 -1.47 -6.35 -12.09
C MET A 155 -0.51 -7.52 -12.24
N GLY A 156 -1.06 -8.74 -12.34
CA GLY A 156 -0.27 -9.97 -12.20
C GLY A 156 0.16 -10.15 -10.76
N HIS A 157 1.43 -10.43 -10.50
CA HIS A 157 1.97 -10.53 -9.14
C HIS A 157 2.33 -9.17 -8.50
N TYR A 158 2.08 -8.04 -9.17
CA TYR A 158 2.29 -6.71 -8.58
C TYR A 158 0.99 -6.13 -8.01
N VAL A 159 1.10 -5.34 -6.94
CA VAL A 159 0.01 -4.47 -6.46
C VAL A 159 0.47 -3.03 -6.47
N THR A 160 -0.26 -2.13 -7.13
CA THR A 160 -0.05 -0.69 -7.02
C THR A 160 -1.09 -0.06 -6.13
N VAL A 161 -0.70 0.99 -5.39
CA VAL A 161 -1.59 1.80 -4.55
C VAL A 161 -1.26 3.27 -4.78
N SER A 162 -2.22 4.01 -5.29
CA SER A 162 -2.16 5.46 -5.47
C SER A 162 -3.07 6.11 -4.43
N TRP A 163 -2.57 7.11 -3.69
CA TRP A 163 -3.35 7.80 -2.67
C TRP A 163 -3.06 9.30 -2.70
N ALA A 164 -4.09 10.12 -2.92
CA ALA A 164 -3.99 11.57 -2.94
C ALA A 164 -5.00 12.21 -1.98
N GLY A 165 -4.61 13.32 -1.37
CA GLY A 165 -5.46 14.10 -0.48
C GLY A 165 -4.98 15.54 -0.36
N GLY A 166 -5.72 16.32 0.42
CA GLY A 166 -5.44 17.75 0.61
C GLY A 166 -6.72 18.58 0.64
N THR A 167 -6.57 19.88 0.41
CA THR A 167 -7.67 20.86 0.40
C THR A 167 -8.04 21.31 -1.02
N ALA A 168 -7.48 20.65 -2.04
CA ALA A 168 -7.83 20.88 -3.44
C ALA A 168 -9.28 20.44 -3.73
N TYR A 169 -9.86 20.97 -4.82
CA TYR A 169 -11.17 20.52 -5.28
C TYR A 169 -11.15 19.05 -5.68
N GLU A 170 -12.31 18.40 -5.59
CA GLU A 170 -12.46 16.96 -5.88
C GLU A 170 -11.91 16.59 -7.26
N GLN A 171 -12.17 17.41 -8.28
CA GLN A 171 -11.71 17.16 -9.65
C GLN A 171 -10.18 17.16 -9.75
N GLU A 172 -9.51 18.02 -8.99
CA GLU A 172 -8.05 18.07 -8.92
C GLU A 172 -7.48 16.85 -8.19
N LEU A 173 -8.14 16.39 -7.12
CA LEU A 173 -7.76 15.15 -6.43
C LEU A 173 -7.92 13.91 -7.32
N VAL A 174 -8.97 13.86 -8.14
CA VAL A 174 -9.15 12.80 -9.14
C VAL A 174 -8.03 12.86 -10.19
N ALA A 175 -7.70 14.05 -10.70
CA ALA A 175 -6.59 14.21 -11.65
C ALA A 175 -5.24 13.80 -11.04
N ALA A 176 -5.00 14.14 -9.77
CA ALA A 176 -3.81 13.72 -9.02
C ALA A 176 -3.76 12.20 -8.86
N LEU A 177 -4.89 11.56 -8.55
CA LEU A 177 -4.98 10.11 -8.41
C LEU A 177 -4.69 9.39 -9.74
N VAL A 178 -5.24 9.89 -10.85
CA VAL A 178 -4.96 9.37 -12.20
C VAL A 178 -3.47 9.52 -12.56
N ALA A 179 -2.88 10.68 -12.22
CA ALA A 179 -1.46 10.91 -12.47
C ALA A 179 -0.57 9.94 -11.66
N LEU A 180 -0.91 9.70 -10.39
CA LEU A 180 -0.22 8.71 -9.55
C LEU A 180 -0.40 7.28 -10.08
N ASP A 181 -1.59 6.88 -10.51
CA ASP A 181 -1.83 5.56 -11.08
C ASP A 181 -1.00 5.33 -12.36
N GLY A 182 -0.72 6.40 -13.10
CA GLY A 182 0.16 6.39 -14.26
C GLY A 182 1.60 5.91 -14.00
N LEU A 183 2.04 5.82 -12.74
CA LEU A 183 3.33 5.21 -12.37
C LEU A 183 3.32 3.68 -12.49
N GLY A 184 2.13 3.06 -12.46
CA GLY A 184 1.94 1.63 -12.71
C GLY A 184 2.33 1.19 -14.11
N ARG A 185 2.61 2.12 -15.04
CA ARG A 185 3.08 1.82 -16.41
C ARG A 185 4.34 0.96 -16.47
N VAL A 186 5.18 0.98 -15.42
CA VAL A 186 6.34 0.08 -15.33
C VAL A 186 5.93 -1.40 -15.42
N VAL A 187 4.78 -1.77 -14.84
CA VAL A 187 4.25 -3.15 -14.89
C VAL A 187 3.70 -3.50 -16.27
N GLN A 188 3.13 -2.52 -16.98
CA GLN A 188 2.75 -2.72 -18.38
C GLN A 188 3.98 -2.98 -19.25
N GLY A 189 5.11 -2.33 -18.96
CA GLY A 189 6.40 -2.64 -19.59
C GLY A 189 6.86 -4.08 -19.33
N ARG A 190 6.71 -4.58 -18.09
CA ARG A 190 6.99 -6.00 -17.74
C ARG A 190 6.12 -6.94 -18.56
N LEU A 191 4.82 -6.66 -18.66
CA LEU A 191 3.89 -7.49 -19.44
C LEU A 191 4.29 -7.56 -20.91
N VAL A 192 4.60 -6.42 -21.54
CA VAL A 192 5.03 -6.38 -22.95
C VAL A 192 6.33 -7.14 -23.17
N ALA A 193 7.26 -7.12 -22.20
CA ALA A 193 8.51 -7.86 -22.29
C ALA A 193 8.35 -9.39 -22.10
N ALA A 194 7.22 -9.83 -21.52
CA ALA A 194 6.95 -11.23 -21.20
C ALA A 194 6.13 -11.97 -22.28
N ILE A 195 5.67 -11.27 -23.32
CA ILE A 195 4.90 -11.82 -24.46
C ILE A 195 5.80 -11.86 -25.70
#